data_AF-A0A2T7SZ26-F1
#
_entry.id   AF-A0A2T7SZ26-F1
#
_cell.length_a   1.000
_cell.length_b   1.000
_cell.length_c   1.000
_cell.angle_alpha   90.00
_cell.angle_beta   90.00
_cell.angle_gamma   90.00
#
_symmetry.space_group_name_H-M   'P 1'
#
loop_
_entity.id
_entity.type
_entity.pdbx_description
1 polymer ?
#
loop_
_entity_poly.entity_id
_entity_poly.type
_entity_poly.pdbx_seq_one_letter_code
_entity_poly.pdbx_strand_id
1 'polypeptide(L)'
;MSQLTDNLEKHTSLYVDAFNAGDFDTLDRFYTEEAVAVWEPGKPLTGQARREYQREFLARGPRMTAVPRQSFVTGDTALLIVDWVIETIDDAGAPERLEGVGVDVLRLGEDAVWRYAVDDPYGQG
;
A
#
# COMPACT_ATOMS: atom_id res chain seq x y z
N MET A 1 2.28 -15.86 -17.51
CA MET A 1 2.50 -14.42 -17.21
C MET A 1 4.00 -14.20 -17.05
N SER A 2 4.49 -12.96 -17.13
CA SER A 2 5.93 -12.70 -17.01
C SER A 2 6.40 -12.88 -15.56
N GLN A 3 7.67 -13.25 -15.32
CA GLN A 3 8.25 -13.38 -13.98
C GLN A 3 8.09 -12.10 -13.13
N LEU A 4 8.02 -10.93 -13.78
CA LEU A 4 7.80 -9.63 -13.13
C LEU A 4 6.37 -9.50 -12.57
N THR A 5 5.38 -10.07 -13.26
CA THR A 5 3.98 -10.05 -12.84
C THR A 5 3.75 -10.97 -11.64
N ASP A 6 4.33 -12.16 -11.64
CA ASP A 6 4.25 -13.11 -10.51
C ASP A 6 4.92 -12.53 -9.23
N ASN A 7 5.90 -11.63 -9.39
CA ASN A 7 6.52 -10.91 -8.28
C ASN A 7 5.59 -9.84 -7.67
N LEU A 8 4.67 -9.26 -8.45
CA LEU A 8 3.71 -8.26 -7.94
C LEU A 8 2.60 -8.89 -7.10
N GLU A 9 2.11 -10.08 -7.45
CA GLU A 9 1.14 -10.80 -6.61
C GLU A 9 1.75 -11.17 -5.25
N LYS A 10 3.00 -11.66 -5.24
CA LYS A 10 3.75 -11.89 -4.01
C LYS A 10 4.00 -10.60 -3.23
N HIS A 11 4.24 -9.49 -3.92
CA HIS A 11 4.44 -8.19 -3.30
C HIS A 11 3.21 -7.77 -2.49
N THR A 12 2.00 -7.87 -3.05
CA THR A 12 0.75 -7.56 -2.31
C THR A 12 0.56 -8.47 -1.09
N SER A 13 0.80 -9.79 -1.22
CA SER A 13 0.69 -10.70 -0.08
C SER A 13 1.66 -10.35 1.05
N LEU A 14 2.91 -10.05 0.72
CA LEU A 14 3.93 -9.68 1.72
C LEU A 14 3.62 -8.33 2.38
N TYR A 15 3.04 -7.40 1.62
CA TYR A 15 2.58 -6.12 2.17
C TYR A 15 1.46 -6.34 3.19
N VAL A 16 0.45 -7.15 2.84
CA VAL A 16 -0.66 -7.51 3.73
C VAL A 16 -0.15 -8.18 5.01
N ASP A 17 0.82 -9.10 4.90
CA ASP A 17 1.42 -9.77 6.05
C ASP A 17 2.12 -8.77 6.99
N ALA A 18 2.93 -7.86 6.45
CA ALA A 18 3.62 -6.83 7.22
C ALA A 18 2.64 -5.85 7.88
N PHE A 19 1.61 -5.44 7.14
CA PHE A 19 0.56 -4.55 7.63
C PHE A 19 -0.19 -5.20 8.81
N ASN A 20 -0.64 -6.45 8.64
CA ASN A 20 -1.38 -7.20 9.66
C ASN A 20 -0.54 -7.57 10.88
N ALA A 21 0.78 -7.62 10.75
CA ALA A 21 1.70 -7.79 11.86
C ALA A 21 1.95 -6.50 12.65
N GLY A 22 1.51 -5.33 12.13
CA GLY A 22 1.87 -4.03 12.70
C GLY A 22 3.36 -3.70 12.58
N ASP A 23 4.08 -4.34 11.65
CA ASP A 23 5.52 -4.17 11.47
C ASP A 23 5.81 -2.95 10.60
N PHE A 24 5.87 -1.78 11.23
CA PHE A 24 6.15 -0.51 10.56
C PHE A 24 7.48 -0.54 9.80
N ASP A 25 8.54 -1.11 10.37
CA ASP A 25 9.87 -1.06 9.75
C ASP A 25 9.93 -1.91 8.48
N THR A 26 9.21 -3.03 8.45
CA THR A 26 9.04 -3.82 7.23
C THR A 26 8.12 -3.11 6.24
N LEU A 27 6.98 -2.56 6.70
CA LEU A 27 6.01 -1.89 5.83
C LEU A 27 6.60 -0.66 5.14
N ASP A 28 7.41 0.15 5.84
CA ASP A 28 8.05 1.34 5.28
C ASP A 28 9.01 1.00 4.12
N ARG A 29 9.60 -0.20 4.11
CA ARG A 29 10.49 -0.65 3.01
C ARG A 29 9.75 -0.95 1.71
N PHE A 30 8.43 -1.07 1.75
CA PHE A 30 7.60 -1.18 0.55
C PHE A 30 7.46 0.13 -0.19
N TYR A 31 7.91 1.26 0.37
CA TYR A 31 7.83 2.56 -0.27
C TYR A 31 9.20 3.00 -0.79
N THR A 32 9.21 3.74 -1.90
CA THR A 32 10.38 4.53 -2.28
C THR A 32 10.58 5.66 -1.28
N GLU A 33 11.79 6.24 -1.24
CA GLU A 33 12.07 7.39 -0.36
C GLU A 33 11.11 8.56 -0.61
N GLU A 34 10.81 8.82 -1.88
CA GLU A 34 9.95 9.93 -2.33
C GLU A 34 8.48 9.53 -2.54
N ALA A 35 8.07 8.39 -1.98
CA ALA A 35 6.72 7.89 -2.21
C ALA A 35 5.65 8.88 -1.73
N VAL A 36 4.56 8.93 -2.48
CA VAL A 36 3.33 9.62 -2.11
C VAL A 36 2.29 8.58 -1.71
N ALA A 37 1.68 8.76 -0.55
CA ALA A 37 0.54 7.95 -0.13
C ALA A 37 -0.65 8.85 0.23
N VAL A 38 -1.85 8.44 -0.19
CA VAL A 38 -3.08 9.19 0.05
C VAL A 38 -3.88 8.49 1.14
N TRP A 39 -3.97 9.08 2.33
CA TRP A 39 -4.74 8.51 3.44
C TRP A 39 -6.09 9.18 3.65
N GLU A 40 -6.28 10.33 3.02
CA GLU A 40 -7.55 11.03 2.92
C GLU A 40 -7.70 11.57 1.50
N PRO A 41 -8.90 11.54 0.90
CA PRO A 41 -9.10 12.01 -0.47
C PRO A 41 -8.59 13.44 -0.68
N GLY A 42 -7.69 13.61 -1.66
CA GLY A 42 -7.12 14.92 -2.00
C GLY A 42 -6.05 15.45 -1.04
N LYS A 43 -5.61 14.66 -0.05
CA LYS A 43 -4.57 15.04 0.91
C LYS A 43 -3.37 14.06 0.86
N PRO A 44 -2.55 14.14 -0.20
CA PRO A 44 -1.36 13.29 -0.31
C PRO A 44 -0.32 13.62 0.76
N LEU A 45 0.33 12.61 1.30
CA LEU A 45 1.47 12.72 2.22
C LEU A 45 2.73 12.13 1.59
N THR A 46 3.89 12.69 1.93
CA THR A 46 5.21 12.18 1.53
C THR A 46 6.22 12.36 2.67
N GLY A 47 7.41 11.79 2.52
CA GLY A 47 8.51 11.90 3.46
C GLY A 47 8.12 11.54 4.90
N GLN A 48 8.56 12.35 5.86
CA GLN A 48 8.32 12.10 7.29
C GLN A 48 6.83 12.09 7.67
N ALA A 49 6.01 12.96 7.07
CA ALA A 49 4.57 13.01 7.37
C ALA A 49 3.85 11.71 6.98
N ARG A 50 4.21 11.12 5.83
CA ARG A 50 3.71 9.79 5.42
C ARG A 50 4.07 8.72 6.46
N ARG A 51 5.33 8.70 6.88
CA ARG A 51 5.88 7.72 7.84
C ARG A 51 5.19 7.83 9.21
N GLU A 52 4.98 9.05 9.69
CA GLU A 52 4.29 9.32 10.97
C GLU A 52 2.84 8.84 10.91
N TYR A 53 2.11 9.23 9.86
CA TYR A 53 0.73 8.79 9.68
C TYR A 53 0.63 7.26 9.64
N GLN A 54 1.47 6.60 8.83
CA GLN A 54 1.48 5.14 8.71
C GLN A 54 1.74 4.46 10.07
N ARG A 55 2.68 4.98 10.87
CA ARG A 55 2.97 4.45 12.20
C ARG A 55 1.79 4.60 13.15
N GLU A 56 1.15 5.76 13.15
CA GLU A 56 -0.04 6.03 13.98
C GLU A 56 -1.22 5.14 13.57
N PHE A 57 -1.41 4.94 12.26
CA PHE A 57 -2.46 4.08 11.74
C PHE A 57 -2.24 2.62 12.14
N LEU A 58 -1.02 2.09 11.99
CA LEU A 58 -0.69 0.72 12.42
C LEU A 58 -0.83 0.52 13.93
N ALA A 59 -0.60 1.57 14.74
CA ALA A 59 -0.78 1.50 16.19
C ALA A 59 -2.24 1.25 16.62
N ARG A 60 -3.21 1.46 15.72
CA ARG A 60 -4.63 1.12 15.93
C ARG A 60 -4.91 -0.39 15.81
N GLY A 61 -3.91 -1.19 15.41
CA GLY A 61 -4.04 -2.64 15.18
C GLY A 61 -4.98 -3.01 14.02
N PRO A 62 -4.94 -2.32 12.87
CA PRO A 62 -5.83 -2.61 11.75
C PRO A 62 -5.54 -3.99 11.14
N ARG A 63 -6.54 -4.55 10.45
CA ARG A 63 -6.42 -5.76 9.65
C ARG A 63 -6.82 -5.49 8.21
N MET A 64 -5.95 -5.81 7.27
CA MET A 64 -6.13 -5.64 5.84
C MET A 64 -6.34 -6.97 5.13
N THR A 65 -7.20 -6.95 4.11
CA THR A 65 -7.13 -7.87 2.96
C THR A 65 -6.97 -7.06 1.68
N ALA A 66 -6.22 -7.61 0.73
CA ALA A 66 -5.97 -6.97 -0.56
C ALA A 66 -5.94 -8.03 -1.68
N VAL A 67 -6.63 -7.76 -2.79
CA VAL A 67 -6.74 -8.67 -3.94
C VAL A 67 -6.38 -7.90 -5.22
N PRO A 68 -5.23 -8.20 -5.85
CA PRO A 68 -4.87 -7.62 -7.13
C PRO A 68 -5.92 -7.91 -8.20
N ARG A 69 -6.40 -6.87 -8.88
CA ARG A 69 -7.31 -6.96 -10.03
C ARG A 69 -6.55 -7.01 -11.35
N GLN A 70 -5.63 -6.07 -11.53
CA GLN A 70 -4.89 -5.88 -12.76
C GLN A 70 -3.48 -5.39 -12.45
N SER A 71 -2.52 -5.81 -13.27
CA SER A 71 -1.18 -5.26 -13.25
C SER A 71 -0.69 -4.99 -14.68
N PHE A 72 0.01 -3.87 -14.84
CA PHE A 72 0.61 -3.47 -16.10
C PHE A 72 2.05 -3.07 -15.84
N VAL A 73 3.00 -3.68 -16.55
CA VAL A 73 4.44 -3.47 -16.32
C VAL A 73 5.08 -2.90 -17.57
N THR A 74 5.92 -1.89 -17.40
CA THR A 74 6.77 -1.34 -18.47
C THR A 74 8.11 -0.91 -17.88
N GLY A 75 9.21 -1.44 -18.44
CA GLY A 75 10.56 -1.17 -17.92
C GLY A 75 10.67 -1.50 -16.43
N ASP A 76 10.98 -0.48 -15.64
CA ASP A 76 11.15 -0.50 -14.18
C ASP A 76 9.90 -0.02 -13.42
N THR A 77 8.75 0.09 -14.10
CA THR A 77 7.52 0.68 -13.56
C THR A 77 6.37 -0.31 -13.67
N ALA A 78 5.53 -0.34 -12.65
CA ALA A 78 4.27 -1.08 -12.68
C ALA A 78 3.11 -0.20 -12.25
N LEU A 79 1.95 -0.41 -12.87
CA LEU A 79 0.65 0.03 -12.37
C LEU A 79 -0.05 -1.19 -11.78
N LEU A 80 -0.58 -1.07 -10.57
CA LEU A 80 -1.34 -2.10 -9.89
C LEU A 80 -2.73 -1.54 -9.53
N ILE A 81 -3.76 -2.33 -9.77
CA ILE A 81 -5.13 -2.02 -9.34
C ILE A 81 -5.55 -3.10 -8.35
N VAL A 82 -6.01 -2.73 -7.16
CA VAL A 82 -6.21 -3.64 -6.03
C VAL A 82 -7.56 -3.39 -5.36
N ASP A 83 -8.33 -4.45 -5.11
CA ASP A 83 -9.43 -4.40 -4.14
C ASP A 83 -8.86 -4.49 -2.73
N TRP A 84 -9.24 -3.60 -1.84
CA TRP A 84 -8.78 -3.65 -0.46
C TRP A 84 -9.92 -3.46 0.54
N VAL A 85 -9.75 -4.07 1.71
CA VAL A 85 -10.57 -3.89 2.89
C VAL A 85 -9.64 -3.71 4.09
N ILE A 86 -9.95 -2.76 4.96
CA ILE A 86 -9.29 -2.57 6.25
C ILE A 86 -10.35 -2.56 7.36
N GLU A 87 -10.19 -3.43 8.34
CA GLU A 87 -10.92 -3.42 9.60
C GLU A 87 -10.05 -2.73 10.66
N THR A 88 -10.55 -1.68 11.29
CA THR A 88 -9.83 -0.85 12.25
C THR A 88 -10.78 -0.32 13.33
N ILE A 89 -10.32 0.67 14.10
CA ILE A 89 -11.14 1.45 15.02
C ILE A 89 -11.12 2.93 14.64
N ASP A 90 -12.27 3.59 14.82
CA ASP A 90 -12.39 5.04 14.67
C ASP A 90 -11.77 5.79 15.85
N ASP A 91 -11.79 7.12 15.81
CA ASP A 91 -11.22 7.97 16.86
C ASP A 91 -12.00 7.87 18.20
N ALA A 92 -13.22 7.33 18.19
CA ALA A 92 -14.00 7.03 19.40
C ALA A 92 -13.72 5.61 19.94
N GLY A 93 -12.88 4.83 19.26
CA GLY A 93 -12.55 3.45 19.61
C GLY A 93 -13.61 2.43 19.19
N ALA A 94 -14.58 2.82 18.37
CA ALA A 94 -15.58 1.91 17.82
C ALA A 94 -15.05 1.19 16.58
N PRO A 95 -15.48 -0.06 16.30
CA PRO A 95 -15.07 -0.76 15.08
C PRO A 95 -15.46 0.00 13.82
N GLU A 96 -14.52 0.11 12.89
CA GLU A 96 -14.67 0.74 11.58
C GLU A 96 -14.22 -0.23 10.49
N ARG A 97 -14.94 -0.24 9.37
CA ARG A 97 -14.58 -0.98 8.16
C ARG A 97 -14.44 0.01 7.01
N LEU A 98 -13.26 0.02 6.42
CA LEU A 98 -12.90 0.79 5.25
C LEU A 98 -12.72 -0.17 4.08
N GLU A 99 -13.18 0.20 2.88
CA GLU A 99 -12.97 -0.59 1.67
C GLU A 99 -12.91 0.31 0.44
N GLY A 100 -12.24 -0.16 -0.60
CA GLY A 100 -12.05 0.63 -1.81
C GLY A 100 -11.25 -0.10 -2.88
N VAL A 101 -10.89 0.67 -3.91
CA VAL A 101 -10.06 0.23 -5.02
C VAL A 101 -8.82 1.12 -5.06
N GLY A 102 -7.67 0.52 -4.78
CA GLY A 102 -6.37 1.17 -4.85
C GLY A 102 -5.86 1.22 -6.28
N VAL A 103 -5.18 2.33 -6.61
CA VAL A 103 -4.43 2.50 -7.85
C VAL A 103 -3.00 2.88 -7.47
N ASP A 104 -2.09 1.94 -7.67
CA ASP A 104 -0.72 2.07 -7.19
C ASP A 104 0.26 2.13 -8.34
N VAL A 105 1.27 2.98 -8.21
CA VAL A 105 2.42 3.01 -9.10
C VAL A 105 3.63 2.49 -8.34
N LEU A 106 4.24 1.43 -8.84
CA LEU A 106 5.44 0.84 -8.25
C LEU A 106 6.66 1.08 -9.14
N ARG A 107 7.83 1.17 -8.50
CA ARG A 107 9.14 1.23 -9.14
C ARG A 107 10.00 0.05 -8.71
N LEU A 108 10.69 -0.56 -9.67
CA LEU A 108 11.64 -1.63 -9.46
C LEU A 108 13.00 -1.00 -9.11
N GLY A 109 13.48 -1.26 -7.89
CA GLY A 109 14.82 -0.86 -7.49
C GLY A 109 15.90 -1.67 -8.20
N GLU A 110 17.14 -1.18 -8.17
CA GLU A 110 18.32 -1.92 -8.66
C GLU A 110 18.55 -3.24 -7.91
N ASP A 111 17.99 -3.35 -6.70
CA ASP A 111 17.95 -4.56 -5.88
C ASP A 111 16.86 -5.57 -6.31
N ALA A 112 16.20 -5.32 -7.45
CA ALA A 112 15.10 -6.11 -8.00
C ALA A 112 13.87 -6.22 -7.08
N VAL A 113 13.66 -5.23 -6.20
CA VAL A 113 12.50 -5.14 -5.32
C VAL A 113 11.55 -4.03 -5.80
N TRP A 114 10.28 -4.38 -5.98
CA TRP A 114 9.22 -3.41 -6.26
C TRP A 114 8.90 -2.60 -5.00
N ARG A 115 8.69 -1.29 -5.17
CA ARG A 115 8.29 -0.37 -4.11
C ARG A 115 7.24 0.61 -4.62
N TYR A 116 6.24 0.91 -3.80
CA TYR A 116 5.27 1.97 -4.03
C TYR A 116 5.96 3.32 -4.20
N ALA A 117 5.78 3.93 -5.36
CA ALA A 117 6.12 5.32 -5.64
C ALA A 117 4.89 6.22 -5.49
N VAL A 118 3.70 5.71 -5.84
CA VAL A 118 2.40 6.32 -5.53
C VAL A 118 1.48 5.23 -5.03
N ASP A 119 0.78 5.50 -3.93
CA ASP A 119 -0.21 4.63 -3.28
C ASP A 119 -1.49 5.47 -3.06
N ASP A 120 -2.50 5.21 -3.88
CA ASP A 120 -3.78 5.93 -3.83
C ASP A 120 -4.94 4.93 -3.61
N PRO A 121 -5.39 4.73 -2.35
CA PRO A 121 -6.48 3.83 -2.03
C PRO A 121 -7.85 4.35 -2.49
N TYR A 122 -7.94 5.57 -3.03
CA TYR A 122 -9.18 6.23 -3.45
C TYR A 122 -9.32 6.30 -4.98
N GLY A 123 -8.84 5.28 -5.70
CA GLY A 123 -8.92 5.20 -7.14
C GLY A 123 -10.28 5.68 -7.67
N GLN A 124 -10.27 6.75 -8.47
CA GLN A 124 -11.49 7.30 -9.03
C GLN A 124 -11.94 6.40 -10.18
N GLY A 125 -13.05 5.68 -9.97
CA GLY A 125 -13.74 4.91 -11.01
C GLY A 125 -14.55 5.79 -11.96
#